data_AF-A0A3S9MA61-F1
#
_entry.id   AF-A0A3S9MA61-F1
#
_cell.length_a   1.000
_cell.length_b   1.000
_cell.length_c   1.000
_cell.angle_alpha   90.00
_cell.angle_beta   90.00
_cell.angle_gamma   90.00
#
_symmetry.space_group_name_H-M   'P 1'
#
loop_
_entity.id
_entity.type
_entity.pdbx_description
1 polymer ?
#
loop_
_entity_poly.entity_id
_entity_poly.type
_entity_poly.pdbx_seq_one_letter_code
_entity_poly.pdbx_strand_id
1 'polypeptide(L)'
;MARVSAEKKAEGARWLAQGRSAEWVGQLCGVTERTVRAWRRNDPEFRRVYEQQLGGLRSQGLLAIAEQRQTPPPLRKKQDETTLEALGAAALKIGRKEADRGR
;
A
#
# COMPACT_ATOMS: atom_id res chain seq x y z
N MET A 1 22.51 -0.15 13.93
CA MET A 1 21.18 0.40 13.53
C MET A 1 21.41 1.66 12.73
N ALA A 2 21.01 1.70 11.45
CA ALA A 2 21.17 2.89 10.61
C ALA A 2 20.39 4.05 11.23
N ARG A 3 21.10 5.13 11.58
CA ARG A 3 20.50 6.37 12.10
C ARG A 3 19.79 7.04 10.94
N VAL A 4 18.46 6.94 10.89
CA VAL A 4 17.65 7.73 9.96
C VAL A 4 17.90 9.20 10.28
N SER A 5 18.33 9.97 9.28
CA SER A 5 18.55 11.41 9.45
C SER A 5 17.25 12.11 9.86
N ALA A 6 17.36 13.17 10.65
CA ALA A 6 16.21 13.96 11.11
C ALA A 6 15.36 14.47 9.93
N GLU A 7 16.00 14.82 8.81
CA GLU A 7 15.33 15.24 7.58
C GLU A 7 14.44 14.13 6.98
N LYS A 8 14.96 12.90 6.90
CA LYS A 8 14.19 11.74 6.42
C LYS A 8 13.00 11.43 7.32
N LYS A 9 13.16 11.58 8.63
CA LYS A 9 12.06 11.44 9.61
C LYS A 9 10.99 12.51 9.39
N ALA A 10 11.38 13.76 9.20
CA ALA A 10 10.45 14.86 8.94
C ALA A 10 9.70 14.67 7.62
N GLU A 11 10.39 14.20 6.57
CA GLU A 11 9.77 13.85 5.30
C GLU A 11 8.76 12.71 5.46
N GLY A 12 9.11 11.66 6.20
CA GLY A 12 8.19 10.57 6.54
C GLY A 12 6.94 11.04 7.30
N ALA A 13 7.09 11.99 8.23
CA ALA A 13 5.97 12.60 8.96
C ALA A 13 5.03 13.37 8.04
N ARG A 14 5.57 14.13 7.07
CA ARG A 14 4.78 14.86 6.06
C ARG A 14 3.96 13.91 5.20
N TRP A 15 4.57 12.82 4.71
CA TRP A 15 3.87 11.83 3.89
C TRP A 15 2.77 11.12 4.66
N LEU A 16 3.02 10.79 5.93
CA LEU A 16 2.00 10.25 6.82
C LEU A 16 0.82 11.22 7.03
N ALA A 17 1.09 12.52 7.17
CA ALA A 17 0.05 13.54 7.29
C ALA A 17 -0.80 13.68 6.02
N GLN A 18 -0.21 13.42 4.85
CA GLN A 18 -0.90 13.40 3.57
C GLN A 18 -1.70 12.10 3.29
N GLY A 19 -1.73 11.17 4.26
CA GLY A 19 -2.49 9.92 4.15
C GLY A 19 -1.71 8.74 3.58
N ARG A 20 -0.37 8.81 3.47
CA ARG A 20 0.43 7.63 3.10
C ARG A 20 0.49 6.62 4.25
N SER A 21 0.45 5.33 3.90
CA SER A 21 0.55 4.23 4.84
C SER A 21 1.91 4.20 5.55
N ALA A 22 1.92 3.73 6.81
CA ALA A 22 3.15 3.59 7.58
C ALA A 22 4.14 2.58 6.96
N GLU A 23 3.65 1.59 6.20
CA GLU A 23 4.48 0.65 5.45
C GLU A 23 5.26 1.38 4.33
N TRP A 24 4.57 2.20 3.54
CA TRP A 24 5.17 2.99 2.47
C TRP A 24 6.21 3.98 3.02
N VAL A 25 5.87 4.68 4.12
CA VAL A 25 6.81 5.57 4.80
C VAL A 25 8.02 4.81 5.37
N GLY A 26 7.79 3.59 5.86
CA GLY A 26 8.85 2.69 6.29
C GLY A 26 9.82 2.38 5.16
N GLN A 27 9.32 1.97 4.00
CA GLN A 27 10.13 1.71 2.81
C GLN A 27 10.94 2.95 2.38
N LEU A 28 10.31 4.13 2.33
CA LEU A 28 10.98 5.40 2.00
C LEU A 28 12.14 5.71 2.97
N CYS A 29 11.91 5.50 4.27
CA CYS A 29 12.88 5.80 5.32
C CYS A 29 13.91 4.67 5.52
N GLY A 30 13.73 3.51 4.88
CA GLY A 30 14.54 2.31 5.10
C GLY A 30 14.32 1.66 6.48
N VAL A 31 13.10 1.77 7.03
CA VAL A 31 12.70 1.19 8.32
C VAL A 31 11.43 0.36 8.22
N THR A 32 11.12 -0.40 9.26
CA THR A 32 9.87 -1.16 9.31
C THR A 32 8.68 -0.27 9.68
N GLU A 33 7.47 -0.71 9.28
CA GLU A 33 6.21 -0.07 9.68
C GLU A 33 6.12 0.10 11.21
N ARG A 34 6.54 -0.92 11.97
CA ARG A 34 6.54 -0.89 13.43
C ARG A 34 7.39 0.26 13.99
N THR A 35 8.54 0.53 13.38
CA THR A 35 9.40 1.66 13.74
C THR A 35 8.73 3.00 13.45
N VAL A 36 8.05 3.13 12.31
CA VAL A 36 7.27 4.33 11.97
C VAL A 36 6.12 4.56 12.98
N ARG A 37 5.40 3.50 13.35
CA ARG A 37 4.35 3.56 14.39
C ARG A 37 4.94 3.96 15.76
N ALA A 38 6.15 3.50 16.08
CA ALA A 38 6.84 3.88 17.31
C ALA A 38 7.25 5.37 17.30
N TRP A 39 7.71 5.91 16.17
CA TRP A 39 8.00 7.34 16.05
C TRP A 39 6.76 8.20 16.34
N ARG A 40 5.59 7.84 15.81
CA ARG A 40 4.33 8.59 16.10
C ARG A 40 3.99 8.69 17.59
N ARG A 41 4.41 7.73 18.41
CA ARG A 41 4.09 7.69 19.84
C ARG A 41 5.19 8.28 20.71
N ASN A 42 6.44 7.96 20.37
CA ASN A 42 7.59 8.18 21.25
C ASN A 42 8.50 9.32 20.79
N ASP A 43 8.33 9.82 19.56
CA ASP A 43 9.19 10.87 19.00
C ASP A 43 8.40 12.20 18.92
N PRO A 44 8.66 13.16 19.83
CA PRO A 44 7.91 14.40 19.89
C PRO A 44 8.13 15.30 18.67
N GLU A 45 9.33 15.27 18.08
CA GLU A 45 9.64 16.04 16.88
C GLU A 45 8.88 15.49 15.66
N PHE A 46 8.83 14.17 15.51
CA PHE A 46 8.02 13.53 14.48
C PHE A 46 6.54 13.90 14.62
N ARG A 47 6.02 13.87 15.84
CA ARG A 47 4.64 14.22 16.14
C ARG A 47 4.34 15.69 15.82
N ARG A 48 5.24 16.60 16.20
CA ARG A 48 5.10 18.04 15.92
C ARG A 48 4.99 18.32 14.43
N VAL A 49 5.88 17.73 13.61
CA VAL A 49 5.85 17.91 12.15
C VAL A 49 4.56 17.32 11.56
N TYR A 50 4.13 16.16 12.04
CA TYR A 50 2.89 15.52 11.62
C TYR A 50 1.66 16.40 11.92
N GLU A 51 1.55 16.93 13.14
CA GLU A 51 0.45 17.79 13.58
C GLU A 51 0.45 19.14 12.85
N GLN A 52 1.63 19.75 12.65
CA GLN A 52 1.77 20.99 11.88
C GLN A 52 1.29 20.81 10.43
N GLN A 53 1.64 19.69 9.80
CA GLN A 53 1.25 19.43 8.42
C GLN A 53 -0.24 19.11 8.29
N LEU A 54 -0.82 18.40 9.26
CA LEU A 54 -2.27 18.23 9.35
C LEU A 54 -2.99 19.56 9.56
N GLY A 55 -2.48 20.43 10.44
CA GLY A 55 -3.02 21.77 10.67
C GLY A 55 -3.02 22.61 9.39
N GLY A 56 -1.93 22.60 8.63
CA GLY A 56 -1.84 23.24 7.32
C GLY A 56 -2.86 22.71 6.32
N LEU A 57 -3.03 21.38 6.24
CA LEU A 57 -4.03 20.74 5.38
C LEU A 57 -5.48 21.09 5.78
N ARG A 58 -5.75 21.27 7.09
CA ARG A 58 -7.06 21.76 7.59
C ARG A 58 -7.31 23.20 7.19
N SER A 59 -6.34 24.08 7.39
CA SER A 59 -6.46 25.50 7.03
C SER A 59 -6.66 25.71 5.52
N GLN A 60 -6.18 24.78 4.70
CA GLN A 60 -6.34 24.82 3.24
C GLN A 60 -7.61 24.11 2.72
N GLY A 61 -8.44 23.52 3.59
CA GLY A 61 -9.64 22.77 3.17
C GLY A 61 -9.35 21.45 2.45
N LEU A 62 -8.09 20.98 2.46
CA LEU A 62 -7.65 19.77 1.74
C LEU A 62 -7.79 18.49 2.55
N LEU A 63 -8.24 18.56 3.81
CA LEU A 63 -8.41 17.40 4.68
C LEU A 63 -9.39 16.37 4.09
N ALA A 64 -10.46 16.83 3.44
CA ALA A 64 -11.46 15.97 2.82
C ALA A 64 -10.84 15.06 1.72
N ILE A 65 -9.85 15.57 0.97
CA ILE A 65 -9.15 14.80 -0.07
C ILE A 65 -8.18 13.78 0.55
N ALA A 66 -7.56 14.12 1.68
CA ALA A 66 -6.68 13.22 2.41
C ALA A 66 -7.45 12.10 3.14
N GLU A 67 -8.62 12.40 3.71
CA GLU A 67 -9.52 11.41 4.32
C GLU A 67 -10.14 10.48 3.28
N GLN A 68 -10.56 10.98 2.12
CA GLN A 68 -11.16 10.14 1.08
C GLN A 68 -10.17 9.12 0.47
N ARG A 69 -8.86 9.34 0.65
CA ARG A 69 -7.79 8.40 0.28
C ARG A 69 -7.49 7.34 1.35
N GLN A 70 -8.12 7.41 2.53
CA GLN A 70 -7.96 6.41 3.61
C GLN A 70 -8.61 5.06 3.28
N THR A 71 -9.48 4.99 2.28
CA THR A 71 -9.90 3.71 1.72
C THR A 71 -8.85 3.28 0.71
N PRO A 72 -7.90 2.38 1.04
CA PRO A 72 -7.14 1.72 -0.01
C PRO A 72 -8.17 1.11 -0.98
N PRO A 73 -8.03 1.27 -2.30
CA PRO A 73 -8.76 0.39 -3.20
C PRO A 73 -8.45 -1.03 -2.74
N PRO A 74 -9.45 -1.92 -2.57
CA PRO A 74 -9.17 -3.28 -2.16
C PRO A 74 -8.09 -3.79 -3.10
N LEU A 75 -6.94 -4.16 -2.54
CA LEU A 75 -5.90 -4.85 -3.28
C LEU A 75 -6.60 -6.10 -3.80
N ARG A 76 -6.96 -6.10 -5.09
CA ARG A 76 -7.32 -7.32 -5.79
C ARG A 76 -6.14 -8.25 -5.54
N LYS A 77 -6.30 -9.19 -4.61
CA LYS A 77 -5.41 -10.34 -4.49
C LYS A 77 -5.44 -10.96 -5.88
N LYS A 78 -4.36 -10.79 -6.63
CA LYS A 78 -4.06 -11.67 -7.76
C LYS A 78 -3.87 -13.05 -7.15
N GLN A 79 -4.95 -13.81 -7.06
CA GLN A 79 -4.87 -15.27 -7.04
C GLN A 79 -4.70 -15.68 -8.50
N ASP A 80 -3.45 -15.60 -8.96
CA ASP A 80 -2.94 -16.27 -10.14
C ASP A 80 -2.85 -17.79 -9.83
N GLU A 81 -3.98 -18.46 -9.62
CA GLU A 81 -4.01 -19.91 -9.36
C GLU A 81 -5.04 -20.70 -10.18
N THR A 82 -5.69 -20.11 -11.18
CA THR A 82 -6.68 -20.84 -12.00
C THR A 82 -6.44 -20.78 -13.50
N THR A 83 -5.21 -20.52 -13.97
CA THR A 83 -4.93 -20.48 -15.41
C THR A 83 -4.33 -21.78 -15.95
N LEU A 84 -3.59 -22.55 -15.15
CA LEU A 84 -3.01 -23.82 -15.62
C LEU A 84 -4.01 -24.99 -15.60
N GLU A 85 -4.87 -25.12 -14.59
CA GLU A 85 -5.93 -26.15 -14.58
C GLU A 85 -7.04 -25.87 -15.59
N ALA A 86 -7.35 -24.59 -15.88
CA ALA A 86 -8.36 -24.21 -16.87
C ALA A 86 -7.92 -24.54 -18.31
N LEU A 87 -6.62 -24.51 -18.60
CA LEU A 87 -6.07 -24.89 -19.91
C LEU A 87 -6.06 -26.41 -20.12
N GLY A 88 -5.86 -27.21 -19.06
CA GLY A 88 -5.94 -28.68 -19.13
C GLY A 88 -7.35 -29.19 -19.48
N ALA A 89 -8.39 -28.56 -18.93
CA ALA A 89 -9.77 -28.93 -19.20
C ALA A 89 -10.25 -28.57 -20.64
N ALA A 90 -9.65 -27.56 -21.26
CA ALA A 90 -9.96 -27.17 -22.63
C ALA A 90 -9.37 -28.14 -23.67
N ALA A 91 -8.16 -28.67 -23.43
CA ALA A 91 -7.50 -29.60 -24.34
C ALA A 91 -8.23 -30.97 -24.45
N LEU A 92 -8.78 -31.48 -23.35
CA LEU A 92 -9.55 -32.73 -23.32
C LEU A 92 -10.90 -32.64 -24.05
N LYS A 93 -11.49 -31.44 -24.16
CA LYS A 93 -12.76 -31.22 -24.88
C LYS A 93 -12.59 -31.20 -26.40
N ILE A 94 -11.41 -30.80 -26.90
CA ILE A 94 -11.11 -30.78 -28.34
C ILE A 94 -10.85 -32.21 -28.84
N GLY A 95 -10.06 -33.01 -28.11
CA GLY A 95 -9.76 -34.40 -28.52
C GLY A 95 -11.00 -35.32 -28.58
N ARG A 96 -12.00 -35.10 -27.72
CA ARG A 96 -13.22 -35.93 -27.70
C ARG A 96 -14.21 -35.60 -28.84
N LYS A 97 -14.11 -34.40 -29.44
CA LYS A 97 -14.99 -33.96 -30.53
C LYS A 97 -14.49 -34.38 -31.92
N GLU A 98 -13.18 -34.65 -32.05
CA GLU A 98 -12.56 -35.19 -33.27
C GLU A 98 -12.82 -36.69 -33.45
N ALA A 99 -12.99 -37.45 -32.36
CA ALA A 99 -13.26 -38.90 -32.42
C ALA A 99 -14.66 -39.27 -32.94
N ASP A 100 -15.64 -38.35 -32.88
CA ASP A 100 -17.03 -38.59 -33.29
C ASP A 100 -17.33 -38.14 -34.73
N ARG A 101 -16.37 -37.50 -35.40
CA ARG A 101 -16.51 -36.93 -36.75
C ARG A 101 -15.76 -37.71 -37.83
N GLY A 102 -15.29 -38.91 -37.50
CA GLY A 102 -14.50 -39.78 -38.35
C GLY A 102 -15.08 -41.19 -38.51
N ARG A 103 -16.40 -41.31 -38.64
CA ARG A 103 -17.06 -42.55 -39.05
C ARG A 103 -18.18 -42.28 -40.05
#